data_AF-A0A4P7VRG5-F1
#
_entry.id   AF-A0A4P7VRG5-F1
#
_cell.length_a   1.000
_cell.length_b   1.000
_cell.length_c   1.000
_cell.angle_alpha   90.00
_cell.angle_beta   90.00
_cell.angle_gamma   90.00
#
_symmetry.space_group_name_H-M   'P 1'
#
loop_
_entity.id
_entity.type
_entity.pdbx_description
1 polymer ?
#
loop_
_entity_poly.entity_id
_entity_poly.type
_entity_poly.pdbx_seq_one_letter_code
_entity_poly.pdbx_strand_id
1 'polypeptide(L)'
;MPKSPFVTINVNPATDIDVRAAEERRKYAAKFLRPGIVRSNTKVYIYPEVHAVLSRMADRFRDTGASIGSYVSEILLDHFANNREVMEGLYDENSQPLF
;
A
#
# COMPACT_ATOMS: atom_id res chain seq x y z
N MET A 1 16.02 10.68 59.69
CA MET A 1 16.41 10.76 58.27
C MET A 1 15.16 10.94 57.42
N PRO A 2 15.03 12.01 56.62
CA PRO A 2 13.87 12.16 55.74
C PRO A 2 14.02 11.22 54.53
N LYS A 3 12.99 10.44 54.22
CA LYS A 3 12.93 9.58 53.04
C LYS A 3 12.67 10.45 51.81
N SER A 4 13.57 10.40 50.82
CA SER A 4 13.37 11.05 49.52
C SER A 4 12.16 10.43 48.80
N PRO A 5 11.24 11.21 48.23
CA PRO A 5 10.16 10.66 47.43
C PRO A 5 10.73 10.15 46.10
N PHE A 6 10.45 8.88 45.79
CA PHE A 6 10.69 8.36 44.45
C PHE A 6 9.63 8.93 43.51
N VAL A 7 10.06 9.71 42.52
CA VAL A 7 9.20 10.18 41.44
C VAL A 7 9.28 9.16 40.30
N THR A 8 8.23 8.36 40.13
CA THR A 8 8.11 7.46 38.99
C THR A 8 7.53 8.25 37.81
N ILE A 9 8.37 8.59 36.84
CA ILE A 9 7.91 9.17 35.57
C ILE A 9 7.37 8.00 34.73
N ASN A 10 6.05 7.94 34.58
CA ASN A 10 5.42 7.00 33.66
C ASN A 10 5.60 7.55 32.23
N VAL A 11 6.71 7.19 31.58
CA VAL A 11 6.91 7.46 30.16
C VAL A 11 6.05 6.45 29.42
N ASN A 12 4.83 6.84 29.03
CA ASN A 12 4.01 6.01 28.15
C ASN A 12 4.57 6.15 26.72
N PRO A 13 5.31 5.16 26.20
CA PRO A 13 5.92 5.23 24.90
C PRO A 13 4.90 4.69 23.90
N ALA A 14 3.73 5.32 23.80
CA ALA A 14 2.99 5.29 22.54
C ALA A 14 3.86 6.11 21.57
N THR A 15 4.95 5.47 21.15
CA THR A 15 6.15 6.11 20.62
C THR A 15 5.80 6.83 19.34
N ASP A 16 6.48 7.95 19.07
CA ASP A 16 6.39 8.68 17.80
C ASP A 16 6.48 7.77 16.56
N ILE A 17 7.08 6.58 16.71
CA ILE A 17 7.16 5.52 15.69
C ILE A 17 5.78 5.02 15.27
N ASP A 18 4.87 4.74 16.21
CA ASP A 18 3.52 4.22 15.89
C ASP A 18 2.64 5.30 15.26
N VAL A 19 2.77 6.54 15.75
CA VAL A 19 2.09 7.71 15.17
C VAL A 19 2.54 7.94 13.72
N ARG A 20 3.84 7.86 13.45
CA ARG A 20 4.39 7.99 12.11
C ARG A 20 3.93 6.87 11.19
N ALA A 21 3.96 5.62 11.66
CA ALA A 21 3.51 4.46 10.88
C ALA A 21 2.01 4.55 10.56
N ALA A 22 1.18 5.02 11.49
CA ALA A 22 -0.25 5.28 11.25
C ALA A 22 -0.48 6.38 10.21
N GLU A 23 0.34 7.43 10.23
CA GLU A 23 0.27 8.50 9.23
C GLU A 23 0.69 8.01 7.84
N GLU A 24 1.74 7.17 7.74
CA GLU A 24 2.18 6.55 6.50
C GLU A 24 1.10 5.63 5.90
N ARG A 25 0.47 4.79 6.72
CA ARG A 25 -0.70 3.97 6.32
C ARG A 25 -1.84 4.83 5.79
N ARG A 26 -2.16 5.93 6.48
CA ARG A 26 -3.23 6.85 6.05
C ARG A 26 -2.90 7.53 4.72
N LYS A 27 -1.66 7.99 4.54
CA LYS A 27 -1.19 8.58 3.27
C LYS A 27 -1.24 7.58 2.12
N TYR A 28 -0.82 6.34 2.38
CA TYR A 28 -0.88 5.24 1.42
C TYR A 28 -2.32 4.96 0.99
N ALA A 29 -3.23 4.76 1.95
CA ALA A 29 -4.63 4.49 1.68
C ALA A 29 -5.29 5.62 0.87
N ALA A 30 -5.06 6.88 1.25
CA ALA A 30 -5.60 8.03 0.53
C ALA A 30 -5.09 8.12 -0.92
N LYS A 31 -3.85 7.68 -1.17
CA LYS A 31 -3.23 7.74 -2.50
C LYS A 31 -3.69 6.59 -3.40
N PHE A 32 -3.71 5.36 -2.89
CA PHE A 32 -3.86 4.15 -3.70
C PHE A 32 -5.20 3.42 -3.53
N LEU A 33 -5.87 3.57 -2.39
CA LEU A 33 -7.11 2.87 -2.06
C LEU A 33 -8.32 3.80 -2.23
N ARG A 34 -8.66 4.08 -3.49
CA ARG A 34 -9.86 4.88 -3.79
C ARG A 34 -11.12 4.01 -3.73
N PRO A 35 -12.22 4.51 -3.13
CA PRO A 35 -13.48 3.79 -3.13
C PRO A 35 -14.01 3.65 -4.56
N GLY A 36 -14.39 2.43 -4.93
CA GLY A 36 -14.94 2.11 -6.24
C GLY A 36 -15.88 0.92 -6.14
N ILE A 37 -16.96 0.94 -6.92
CA ILE A 37 -17.88 -0.20 -7.01
C ILE A 37 -17.20 -1.26 -7.89
N VAL A 38 -16.60 -2.27 -7.25
CA VAL A 38 -16.11 -3.46 -7.94
C VAL A 38 -17.32 -4.23 -8.46
N ARG A 39 -17.63 -4.09 -9.75
CA ARG A 39 -18.59 -4.97 -10.41
C ARG A 39 -17.88 -6.30 -10.63
N SER A 40 -18.17 -7.28 -9.76
CA SER A 40 -17.55 -8.60 -9.78
C SER A 40 -17.56 -9.17 -11.19
N ASN A 41 -16.38 -9.20 -11.78
CA ASN A 41 -15.98 -10.09 -12.85
C ASN A 41 -14.50 -10.33 -12.58
N THR A 42 -13.98 -11.46 -13.03
CA THR A 42 -12.58 -11.90 -12.87
C THR A 42 -11.54 -10.99 -13.57
N LYS A 43 -11.91 -9.73 -13.86
CA LYS A 43 -11.16 -8.67 -14.52
C LYS A 43 -11.23 -7.40 -13.67
N VAL A 44 -10.10 -6.74 -13.45
CA VAL A 44 -10.03 -5.45 -12.74
C VAL A 44 -10.47 -4.33 -13.68
N TYR A 45 -11.27 -3.39 -13.18
CA TYR A 45 -11.63 -2.18 -13.92
C TYR A 45 -10.45 -1.19 -13.93
N ILE A 46 -10.09 -0.72 -15.13
CA ILE A 46 -9.08 0.33 -15.34
C ILE A 46 -9.79 1.53 -15.99
N TYR A 47 -9.50 2.74 -15.52
CA TYR A 47 -10.09 3.96 -16.09
C TYR A 47 -9.78 4.08 -17.60
N PRO A 48 -10.73 4.59 -18.42
CA PRO A 48 -10.56 4.68 -19.87
C PRO A 48 -9.31 5.44 -20.32
N GLU A 49 -8.97 6.54 -19.65
CA GLU A 49 -7.80 7.35 -19.94
C GLU A 49 -6.49 6.60 -19.66
N VAL A 50 -6.46 5.78 -18.61
CA VAL A 50 -5.31 4.92 -18.28
C VAL A 50 -5.20 3.81 -19.31
N HIS A 51 -6.31 3.16 -19.65
CA HIS A 51 -6.33 2.11 -20.66
C HIS A 51 -5.82 2.65 -22.01
N ALA A 52 -6.23 3.83 -22.44
CA ALA A 52 -5.78 4.43 -23.70
C ALA A 52 -4.26 4.65 -23.76
N VAL A 53 -3.64 5.08 -22.65
CA VAL A 53 -2.19 5.20 -22.55
C VAL A 53 -1.52 3.82 -22.61
N LEU A 54 -2.02 2.85 -21.84
CA LEU A 54 -1.51 1.48 -21.83
C LEU A 54 -1.59 0.83 -23.21
N SER A 55 -2.69 1.01 -23.95
CA SER A 55 -2.84 0.52 -25.32
C SER A 55 -1.78 1.10 -26.25
N ARG A 56 -1.55 2.42 -26.22
CA ARG A 56 -0.52 3.06 -27.05
C ARG A 56 0.89 2.53 -26.76
N MET A 57 1.19 2.28 -25.49
CA MET A 57 2.46 1.68 -25.10
C MET A 57 2.57 0.26 -25.66
N ALA A 58 1.56 -0.58 -25.44
CA ALA A 58 1.57 -1.96 -25.93
C ALA A 58 1.66 -2.04 -27.46
N ASP A 59 0.98 -1.15 -28.20
CA ASP A 59 1.10 -1.08 -29.66
C ASP A 59 2.52 -0.76 -30.10
N ARG A 60 3.24 0.08 -29.36
CA ARG A 60 4.65 0.42 -29.65
C ARG A 60 5.60 -0.75 -29.42
N PHE A 61 5.29 -1.62 -28.46
CA PHE A 61 6.13 -2.78 -28.08
C PHE A 61 5.55 -4.11 -28.55
N ARG A 62 4.59 -4.10 -29.48
CA ARG A 62 3.88 -5.30 -29.91
C ARG A 62 4.83 -6.37 -30.47
N ASP A 63 5.89 -5.93 -31.14
CA ASP A 63 6.89 -6.82 -31.76
C ASP A 63 7.85 -7.45 -30.74
N THR A 64 7.85 -6.98 -29.48
CA THR A 64 8.67 -7.55 -28.40
C THR A 64 7.93 -8.63 -27.62
N GLY A 65 6.69 -8.95 -27.97
CA GLY A 65 5.84 -9.88 -27.23
C GLY A 65 5.36 -9.35 -25.87
N ALA A 66 5.60 -8.08 -25.57
CA ALA A 66 5.15 -7.45 -24.33
C ALA A 66 3.63 -7.22 -24.36
N SER A 67 2.96 -7.53 -23.25
CA SER A 67 1.51 -7.32 -23.09
C SER A 67 1.22 -6.24 -22.07
N ILE A 68 0.04 -5.60 -22.17
CA ILE A 68 -0.45 -4.68 -21.13
C ILE A 68 -0.51 -5.39 -19.77
N GLY A 69 -0.96 -6.66 -19.77
CA GLY A 69 -1.05 -7.47 -18.56
C GLY A 69 0.30 -7.66 -17.88
N SER A 70 1.32 -8.09 -18.63
CA SER A 70 2.67 -8.26 -18.09
C SER A 70 3.25 -6.94 -17.58
N TYR A 71 3.06 -5.83 -18.30
CA TYR A 71 3.52 -4.52 -17.86
C TYR A 71 2.86 -4.08 -16.54
N VAL A 72 1.54 -4.23 -16.42
CA VAL A 72 0.81 -3.90 -15.20
C VAL A 72 1.24 -4.82 -14.05
N SER A 73 1.46 -6.12 -14.30
CA SER A 73 1.94 -7.05 -13.28
C SER A 73 3.30 -6.64 -12.72
N GLU A 74 4.27 -6.27 -13.57
CA GLU A 74 5.60 -5.83 -13.11
C GLU A 74 5.52 -4.56 -12.25
N ILE A 75 4.67 -3.59 -12.63
CA ILE A 75 4.44 -2.39 -11.81
C ILE A 75 3.84 -2.77 -10.45
N LEU A 76 2.88 -3.69 -10.42
CA LEU A 76 2.27 -4.13 -9.17
C LEU A 76 3.27 -4.87 -8.28
N LEU A 77 4.12 -5.74 -8.85
CA LEU A 77 5.17 -6.45 -8.10
C LEU A 77 6.18 -5.47 -7.50
N ASP A 78 6.67 -4.50 -8.27
CA ASP A 78 7.55 -3.45 -7.78
C ASP A 78 6.86 -2.61 -6.68
N HIS A 79 5.60 -2.25 -6.89
CA HIS A 79 4.81 -1.53 -5.89
C HIS A 79 4.65 -2.33 -4.60
N PHE A 80 4.40 -3.64 -4.67
CA PHE A 80 4.32 -4.51 -3.49
C PHE A 80 5.67 -4.59 -2.77
N ALA A 81 6.77 -4.76 -3.49
CA ALA A 81 8.10 -4.81 -2.91
C ALA A 81 8.44 -3.50 -2.17
N ASN A 82 8.10 -2.35 -2.76
CA ASN A 82 8.42 -1.02 -2.22
C ASN A 82 7.45 -0.54 -1.14
N ASN A 83 6.28 -1.17 -0.98
CA ASN A 83 5.27 -0.75 -0.01
C ASN A 83 4.84 -1.86 0.97
N ARG A 84 5.57 -2.98 1.00
CA ARG A 84 5.22 -4.18 1.78
C ARG A 84 4.87 -3.88 3.22
N GLU A 85 5.74 -3.19 3.95
CA GLU A 85 5.55 -2.90 5.38
C GLU A 85 4.25 -2.12 5.65
N VAL A 86 3.97 -1.11 4.82
CA VAL A 86 2.75 -0.29 4.94
C VAL A 86 1.50 -1.08 4.59
N MET A 87 1.58 -1.96 3.59
CA MET A 87 0.47 -2.82 3.18
C MET A 87 0.14 -3.89 4.22
N GLU A 88 1.17 -4.54 4.79
CA GLU A 88 1.02 -5.51 5.88
C GLU A 88 0.38 -4.85 7.12
N GLY A 89 0.91 -3.69 7.53
CA GLY A 89 0.35 -2.96 8.68
C GLY A 89 -1.07 -2.41 8.45
N LEU A 90 -1.56 -2.39 7.20
CA LEU A 90 -2.93 -2.00 6.88
C LEU A 90 -3.91 -3.19 6.89
N TYR A 91 -3.41 -4.41 6.71
CA TYR A 91 -4.22 -5.63 6.55
C TYR A 91 -4.16 -6.56 7.77
N ASP A 92 -3.61 -6.10 8.89
CA ASP A 92 -3.51 -6.87 10.15
C ASP A 92 -4.87 -7.04 10.86
N GLU A 93 -5.89 -7.47 10.12
CA GLU A 93 -7.24 -7.72 10.64
C GLU A 93 -7.38 -9.09 11.29
N ASN A 94 -6.44 -10.04 11.12
CA ASN A 94 -6.53 -11.39 11.72
C ASN A 94 -5.17 -12.10 11.93
N SER A 95 -4.04 -11.39 12.02
CA SER A 95 -2.70 -11.98 12.17
C SER A 95 -2.27 -12.93 11.03
N GLN A 96 -2.87 -12.78 9.84
CA GLN A 96 -2.39 -13.45 8.63
C GLN A 96 -1.58 -12.46 7.80
N PRO A 97 -0.36 -12.82 7.37
CA PRO A 97 0.42 -11.97 6.48
C PRO A 97 -0.31 -11.82 5.14
N LEU A 98 -0.22 -10.62 4.55
CA LEU A 98 -0.80 -10.32 3.25
C LEU A 98 -0.02 -10.99 2.10
N PHE A 99 1.28 -11.24 2.29
CA PHE A 99 2.19 -11.81 1.29
C PHE A 99 2.81 -13.16 1.68
#